data_AF-A0A1X7FZI8-F1
#
_entry.id   AF-A0A1X7FZI8-F1
#
_cell.length_a   1.000
_cell.length_b   1.000
_cell.length_c   1.000
_cell.angle_alpha   90.00
_cell.angle_beta   90.00
_cell.angle_gamma   90.00
#
_symmetry.space_group_name_H-M   'P 1'
#
loop_
_entity.id
_entity.type
_entity.pdbx_description
1 polymer ?
#
loop_
_entity_poly.entity_id
_entity_poly.type
_entity_poly.pdbx_seq_one_letter_code
_entity_poly.pdbx_strand_id
1 'polypeptide(L)'
;MTLLLSLLLAAAPAPAEVPRRLEAGQTSPAAQVEALDFLTGTWVGGREGVEASVVYLPPKGGQISGHFQEGKDGKVTMYEIVQIVHAGASLAYRLKHFNPDLTGWEEKAGDAATVFPLVAVERDAVFFDGFTIRRTGPDTLAETVRITKKDGSEMLLHYTYRRAPR
;
A
#
# COMPACT_ATOMS: atom_id res chain seq x y z
N MET A 1 44.24 20.16 -2.98
CA MET A 1 42.93 20.02 -2.31
C MET A 1 41.91 19.75 -3.39
N THR A 2 41.65 18.47 -3.69
CA THR A 2 40.80 18.06 -4.82
C THR A 2 39.36 18.00 -4.31
N LEU A 3 38.51 18.92 -4.77
CA LEU A 3 37.08 18.90 -4.47
C LEU A 3 36.44 17.74 -5.26
N LEU A 4 36.04 16.65 -4.59
CA LEU A 4 35.14 15.67 -5.20
C LEU A 4 33.74 16.28 -5.28
N LEU A 5 33.31 16.59 -6.50
CA LEU A 5 31.93 16.96 -6.79
C LEU A 5 31.09 15.68 -6.78
N SER A 6 30.48 15.37 -5.63
CA SER A 6 29.53 14.26 -5.52
C SER A 6 28.26 14.61 -6.29
N LEU A 7 28.14 14.07 -7.51
CA LEU A 7 26.92 14.16 -8.30
C LEU A 7 25.83 13.33 -7.62
N LEU A 8 24.89 13.99 -6.92
CA LEU A 8 23.67 13.33 -6.46
C LEU A 8 22.82 12.97 -7.68
N LEU A 9 22.91 11.73 -8.13
CA LEU A 9 21.96 11.16 -9.07
C LEU A 9 20.62 11.03 -8.33
N ALA A 10 19.66 11.90 -8.63
CA ALA A 10 18.29 11.69 -8.18
C ALA A 10 17.77 10.40 -8.83
N ALA A 11 17.53 9.36 -8.03
CA ALA A 11 16.93 8.13 -8.53
C ALA A 11 15.56 8.44 -9.14
N ALA A 12 15.39 8.11 -10.43
CA ALA A 12 14.11 8.19 -11.08
C ALA A 12 13.08 7.33 -10.32
N PRO A 13 11.81 7.76 -10.24
CA PRO A 13 10.78 6.96 -9.60
C PRO A 13 10.69 5.60 -10.30
N ALA A 14 10.64 4.53 -9.52
CA ALA A 14 10.48 3.18 -10.04
C ALA A 14 9.16 3.11 -10.84
N PRO A 15 9.14 2.41 -12.00
CA PRO A 15 7.91 2.27 -12.77
C PRO A 15 6.84 1.54 -11.96
N ALA A 16 5.57 1.83 -12.26
CA ALA A 16 4.44 1.14 -11.66
C ALA A 16 4.51 -0.36 -11.97
N GLU A 17 4.66 -1.18 -10.92
CA GLU A 17 4.57 -2.63 -11.08
C GLU A 17 3.10 -3.03 -11.20
N VAL A 18 2.75 -3.81 -12.23
CA VAL A 18 1.36 -4.24 -12.40
C VAL A 18 1.03 -5.26 -11.31
N PRO A 19 -0.06 -5.07 -10.55
CA PRO A 19 -0.40 -5.99 -9.48
C PRO A 19 -0.76 -7.38 -10.01
N ARG A 20 -0.27 -8.41 -9.32
CA ARG A 20 -0.58 -9.82 -9.57
C ARG A 20 -2.01 -10.12 -9.13
N ARG A 21 -2.60 -11.16 -9.71
CA ARG A 21 -3.92 -11.70 -9.37
C ARG A 21 -3.75 -13.12 -8.88
N LEU A 22 -4.70 -13.62 -8.09
CA LEU A 22 -4.82 -15.07 -7.91
C LEU A 22 -5.44 -15.66 -9.18
N GLU A 23 -4.82 -16.71 -9.71
CA GLU A 23 -5.41 -17.49 -10.79
C GLU A 23 -6.56 -18.37 -10.26
N ALA A 24 -7.45 -18.78 -11.16
CA ALA A 24 -8.55 -19.67 -10.79
C ALA A 24 -8.02 -20.97 -10.16
N GLY A 25 -8.42 -21.25 -8.92
CA GLY A 25 -7.97 -22.42 -8.16
C GLY A 25 -6.63 -22.25 -7.44
N GLN A 26 -5.95 -21.11 -7.59
CA GLN A 26 -4.76 -20.80 -6.80
C GLN A 26 -5.14 -20.51 -5.35
N THR A 27 -4.37 -21.06 -4.41
CA THR A 27 -4.50 -20.76 -2.99
C THR A 27 -3.42 -19.77 -2.56
N SER A 28 -3.76 -18.90 -1.61
CA SER A 28 -2.77 -17.99 -1.04
C SER A 28 -1.70 -18.78 -0.25
N PRO A 29 -0.41 -18.42 -0.41
CA PRO A 29 0.67 -19.12 0.27
C PRO A 29 0.65 -18.85 1.78
N ALA A 30 1.23 -19.76 2.57
CA ALA A 30 1.39 -19.52 4.00
C ALA A 30 2.38 -18.37 4.26
N ALA A 31 2.06 -17.49 5.21
CA ALA A 31 2.88 -16.34 5.55
C ALA A 31 2.60 -15.84 6.97
N GLN A 32 3.57 -15.11 7.53
CA GLN A 32 3.53 -14.50 8.86
C GLN A 32 3.69 -12.99 8.73
N VAL A 33 3.02 -12.21 9.59
CA VAL A 33 3.04 -10.74 9.49
C VAL A 33 4.45 -10.15 9.68
N GLU A 34 5.32 -10.84 10.40
CA GLU A 34 6.72 -10.46 10.63
C GLU A 34 7.53 -10.43 9.32
N ALA A 35 7.13 -11.20 8.30
CA ALA A 35 7.75 -11.15 6.97
C ALA A 35 7.55 -9.78 6.29
N LEU A 36 6.62 -8.96 6.79
CA LEU A 36 6.26 -7.66 6.25
C LEU A 36 6.76 -6.49 7.11
N ASP A 37 7.65 -6.73 8.08
CA ASP A 37 8.20 -5.66 8.94
C ASP A 37 8.91 -4.55 8.15
N PHE A 38 9.32 -4.82 6.91
CA PHE A 38 9.88 -3.79 6.03
C PHE A 38 8.92 -2.63 5.71
N LEU A 39 7.60 -2.85 5.85
CA LEU A 39 6.57 -1.84 5.67
C LEU A 39 6.52 -0.83 6.81
N THR A 40 6.98 -1.23 8.01
CA THR A 40 6.86 -0.45 9.24
C THR A 40 7.40 0.97 9.07
N GLY A 41 6.59 1.96 9.44
CA GLY A 41 6.95 3.37 9.45
C GLY A 41 5.88 4.30 8.85
N THR A 42 6.23 5.58 8.79
CA THR A 42 5.43 6.63 8.17
C THR A 42 6.02 6.97 6.81
N TRP A 43 5.16 7.00 5.80
CA TRP A 43 5.52 7.21 4.40
C TRP A 43 4.71 8.38 3.85
N VAL A 44 5.36 9.34 3.21
CA VAL A 44 4.75 10.57 2.67
C VAL A 44 5.14 10.73 1.23
N GLY A 45 4.18 11.09 0.38
CA GLY A 45 4.36 11.22 -1.06
C GLY A 45 3.03 11.40 -1.76
N GLY A 46 2.74 10.56 -2.75
CA GLY A 46 1.50 10.65 -3.51
C GLY A 46 1.62 10.14 -4.94
N ARG A 47 0.74 10.66 -5.79
CA ARG A 47 0.72 10.47 -7.25
C ARG A 47 0.46 11.82 -7.91
N GLU A 48 0.46 11.88 -9.24
CA GLU A 48 0.24 13.13 -9.94
C GLU A 48 -1.07 13.82 -9.49
N GLY A 49 -0.93 15.07 -9.00
CA GLY A 49 -2.04 15.90 -8.53
C GLY A 49 -2.71 15.44 -7.23
N VAL A 50 -2.16 14.45 -6.52
CA VAL A 50 -2.71 13.92 -5.26
C VAL A 50 -1.59 13.66 -4.26
N GLU A 51 -1.69 14.29 -3.10
CA GLU A 51 -0.81 14.09 -1.95
C GLU A 51 -1.32 12.90 -1.15
N ALA A 52 -0.43 12.07 -0.63
CA ALA A 52 -0.81 10.94 0.21
C ALA A 52 0.22 10.65 1.30
N SER A 53 -0.25 10.06 2.39
CA SER A 53 0.59 9.48 3.43
C SER A 53 0.02 8.16 3.90
N VAL A 54 0.88 7.20 4.20
CA VAL A 54 0.49 5.92 4.81
C VAL A 54 1.40 5.61 5.99
N VAL A 55 0.80 5.12 7.07
CA VAL A 55 1.51 4.62 8.25
C VAL A 55 1.25 3.14 8.38
N TYR A 56 2.30 2.35 8.54
CA TYR A 56 2.22 0.95 8.96
C TYR A 56 2.88 0.82 10.32
N LEU A 57 2.13 0.33 11.32
CA LEU A 57 2.65 0.04 12.65
C LEU A 57 3.47 -1.26 12.64
N PRO A 58 4.42 -1.43 13.58
CA PRO A 58 5.11 -2.70 13.74
C PRO A 58 4.12 -3.87 13.95
N PRO A 59 4.44 -5.09 13.48
CA PRO A 59 3.65 -6.28 13.77
C PRO A 59 3.37 -6.42 15.27
N LYS A 60 2.09 -6.54 15.64
CA LYS A 60 1.66 -6.73 17.03
C LYS A 60 0.39 -7.56 17.09
N GLY A 61 0.42 -8.67 17.83
CA GLY A 61 -0.76 -9.53 18.01
C GLY A 61 -1.23 -10.21 16.73
N GLY A 62 -0.31 -10.59 15.83
CA GLY A 62 -0.64 -11.25 14.57
C GLY A 62 -1.23 -10.32 13.50
N GLN A 63 -1.03 -9.00 13.64
CA GLN A 63 -1.47 -8.00 12.67
C GLN A 63 -0.46 -6.86 12.51
N ILE A 64 -0.47 -6.26 11.32
CA ILE A 64 0.03 -4.90 11.07
C ILE A 64 -1.21 -4.02 10.93
N SER A 65 -1.26 -2.88 11.61
CA SER A 65 -2.33 -1.90 11.45
C SER A 65 -1.78 -0.62 10.87
N GLY A 66 -2.60 0.10 10.13
CA GLY A 66 -2.17 1.31 9.45
C GLY A 66 -3.28 2.32 9.22
N HIS A 67 -2.87 3.47 8.73
CA HIS A 67 -3.73 4.58 8.35
C HIS A 67 -3.19 5.18 7.06
N PHE A 68 -4.05 5.29 6.05
CA PHE A 68 -3.78 6.00 4.82
C PHE A 68 -4.62 7.28 4.78
N GLN A 69 -4.05 8.33 4.21
CA GLN A 69 -4.73 9.59 3.92
C GLN A 69 -4.32 10.05 2.54
N GLU A 70 -5.27 10.53 1.73
CA GLU A 70 -4.97 11.31 0.54
C GLU A 70 -5.69 12.66 0.52
N GLY A 71 -5.11 13.58 -0.22
CA GLY A 71 -5.59 14.94 -0.36
C GLY A 71 -5.22 15.58 -1.69
N LYS A 72 -5.88 16.70 -1.96
CA LYS A 72 -5.68 17.52 -3.14
C LYS A 72 -5.86 18.99 -2.77
N ASP A 73 -5.00 19.85 -3.32
CA ASP A 73 -5.05 21.30 -3.10
C ASP A 73 -5.04 21.69 -1.60
N GLY A 74 -4.24 20.98 -0.80
CA GLY A 74 -4.09 21.19 0.65
C GLY A 74 -5.29 20.73 1.49
N LYS A 75 -6.25 20.00 0.91
CA LYS A 75 -7.42 19.46 1.60
C LYS A 75 -7.42 17.95 1.56
N VAL A 76 -7.74 17.33 2.69
CA VAL A 76 -7.96 15.88 2.76
C VAL A 76 -9.22 15.52 1.98
N THR A 77 -9.12 14.48 1.17
CA THR A 77 -10.24 13.97 0.35
C THR A 77 -10.71 12.59 0.79
N MET A 78 -9.84 11.78 1.41
CA MET A 78 -10.18 10.43 1.85
C MET A 78 -9.21 9.91 2.91
N TYR A 79 -9.70 9.02 3.78
CA TYR A 79 -8.89 8.20 4.66
C TYR A 79 -9.14 6.70 4.42
N GLU A 80 -8.17 5.88 4.82
CA GLU A 80 -8.38 4.45 5.02
C GLU A 80 -7.84 4.00 6.38
N ILE A 81 -8.59 3.10 7.03
CA ILE A 81 -8.04 2.29 8.13
C ILE A 81 -7.64 0.95 7.55
N VAL A 82 -6.38 0.58 7.76
CA VAL A 82 -5.74 -0.57 7.14
C VAL A 82 -5.40 -1.63 8.18
N GLN A 83 -5.53 -2.90 7.78
CA GLN A 83 -4.99 -4.04 8.52
C GLN A 83 -4.39 -5.07 7.58
N ILE A 84 -3.24 -5.63 7.94
CA ILE A 84 -2.72 -6.88 7.38
C ILE A 84 -2.81 -7.93 8.48
N VAL A 85 -3.61 -8.97 8.25
CA VAL A 85 -3.98 -9.96 9.28
C VAL A 85 -3.94 -11.38 8.72
N HIS A 86 -3.90 -12.36 9.61
CA HIS A 86 -4.05 -13.76 9.21
C HIS A 86 -5.42 -14.07 8.59
N ALA A 87 -5.37 -14.88 7.54
CA ALA A 87 -6.50 -15.52 6.89
C ALA A 87 -6.17 -17.02 6.75
N GLY A 88 -6.52 -17.81 7.76
CA GLY A 88 -6.01 -19.18 7.90
C GLY A 88 -4.49 -19.18 8.11
N ALA A 89 -3.77 -19.97 7.32
CA ALA A 89 -2.30 -20.02 7.34
C ALA A 89 -1.63 -18.88 6.52
N SER A 90 -2.42 -18.09 5.81
CA SER A 90 -1.99 -16.99 4.94
C SER A 90 -2.24 -15.62 5.58
N LEU A 91 -1.99 -14.55 4.84
CA LEU A 91 -2.33 -13.17 5.17
C LEU A 91 -3.40 -12.61 4.21
N ALA A 92 -4.05 -11.53 4.63
CA ALA A 92 -4.87 -10.68 3.78
C ALA A 92 -4.68 -9.21 4.17
N TYR A 93 -4.65 -8.33 3.17
CA TYR A 93 -4.76 -6.89 3.37
C TYR A 93 -6.25 -6.53 3.42
N ARG A 94 -6.64 -5.72 4.39
CA ARG A 94 -8.02 -5.28 4.59
C ARG A 94 -8.04 -3.79 4.80
N LEU A 95 -9.03 -3.12 4.24
CA LEU A 95 -9.22 -1.69 4.46
C LEU A 95 -10.70 -1.32 4.45
N LYS A 96 -10.99 -0.17 5.06
CA LYS A 96 -12.25 0.57 4.89
C LYS A 96 -11.93 2.01 4.51
N HIS A 97 -12.74 2.58 3.63
CA HIS A 97 -12.59 3.96 3.19
C HIS A 97 -13.52 4.89 3.98
N PHE A 98 -13.04 6.10 4.23
CA PHE A 98 -13.78 7.13 4.94
C PHE A 98 -13.65 8.48 4.23
N ASN A 99 -14.74 9.24 4.24
CA ASN A 99 -14.73 10.64 3.86
C ASN A 99 -13.98 11.50 4.92
N PRO A 100 -13.69 12.78 4.63
CA PRO A 100 -13.04 13.67 5.61
C PRO A 100 -13.80 13.86 6.93
N ASP A 101 -15.11 13.61 6.95
CA ASP A 101 -15.99 13.64 8.12
C ASP A 101 -16.16 12.27 8.81
N LEU A 102 -15.38 11.27 8.39
CA LEU A 102 -15.40 9.89 8.87
C LEU A 102 -16.67 9.09 8.56
N THR A 103 -17.50 9.56 7.61
CA THR A 103 -18.56 8.70 7.06
C THR A 103 -17.96 7.59 6.20
N GLY A 104 -18.37 6.34 6.44
CA GLY A 104 -17.80 5.15 5.81
C GLY A 104 -18.38 4.86 4.42
N TRP A 105 -17.57 4.33 3.51
CA TRP A 105 -18.05 3.99 2.16
C TRP A 105 -18.72 2.62 2.11
N GLU A 106 -18.21 1.67 2.91
CA GLU A 106 -18.65 0.28 2.94
C GLU A 106 -20.01 0.06 3.61
N GLU A 107 -20.67 1.09 4.15
CA GLU A 107 -22.06 1.02 4.62
C GLU A 107 -22.98 0.44 3.52
N LYS A 108 -22.70 0.79 2.26
CA LYS A 108 -23.42 0.27 1.09
C LYS A 108 -23.18 -1.21 0.80
N ALA A 109 -22.14 -1.80 1.38
CA ALA A 109 -21.76 -3.21 1.28
C ALA A 109 -22.01 -3.98 2.59
N GLY A 110 -22.87 -3.46 3.48
CA GLY A 110 -23.17 -4.09 4.77
C GLY A 110 -22.00 -4.04 5.75
N ASP A 111 -21.19 -2.98 5.68
CA ASP A 111 -20.01 -2.71 6.53
C ASP A 111 -18.86 -3.71 6.40
N ALA A 112 -18.85 -4.53 5.36
CA ALA A 112 -17.74 -5.43 5.08
C ALA A 112 -16.50 -4.66 4.62
N ALA A 113 -15.33 -4.97 5.17
CA ALA A 113 -14.06 -4.41 4.69
C ALA A 113 -13.76 -4.88 3.26
N THR A 114 -13.05 -4.05 2.50
CA THR A 114 -12.41 -4.51 1.26
C THR A 114 -11.27 -5.44 1.64
N VAL A 115 -11.16 -6.60 0.98
CA VAL A 115 -10.16 -7.63 1.30
C VAL A 115 -9.37 -8.01 0.06
N PHE A 116 -8.04 -7.98 0.18
CA PHE A 116 -7.09 -8.42 -0.84
C PHE A 116 -6.32 -9.63 -0.31
N PRO A 117 -6.62 -10.86 -0.79
CA PRO A 117 -5.88 -12.06 -0.42
C PRO A 117 -4.41 -11.99 -0.82
N LEU A 118 -3.52 -12.61 -0.04
CA LEU A 118 -2.11 -12.70 -0.39
C LEU A 118 -1.90 -13.55 -1.65
N VAL A 119 -1.06 -13.05 -2.56
CA VAL A 119 -0.58 -13.76 -3.76
C VAL A 119 0.86 -14.24 -3.56
N ALA A 120 1.75 -13.37 -3.07
CA ALA A 120 3.16 -13.70 -2.86
C ALA A 120 3.84 -12.74 -1.87
N VAL A 121 4.89 -13.22 -1.21
CA VAL A 121 5.84 -12.40 -0.43
C VAL A 121 7.23 -12.57 -1.03
N GLU A 122 7.91 -11.47 -1.28
CA GLU A 122 9.29 -11.37 -1.74
C GLU A 122 10.10 -10.50 -0.76
N ARG A 123 11.43 -10.49 -0.89
CA ARG A 123 12.33 -9.78 0.05
C ARG A 123 11.98 -8.30 0.23
N ASP A 124 11.58 -7.64 -0.86
CA ASP A 124 11.33 -6.20 -0.90
C ASP A 124 9.91 -5.87 -1.36
N ALA A 125 9.03 -6.86 -1.49
CA ALA A 125 7.68 -6.67 -2.02
C ALA A 125 6.68 -7.65 -1.45
N VAL A 126 5.43 -7.21 -1.33
CA VAL A 126 4.29 -8.05 -1.03
C VAL A 126 3.21 -7.82 -2.07
N PHE A 127 2.62 -8.92 -2.52
CA PHE A 127 1.58 -8.95 -3.53
C PHE A 127 0.32 -9.48 -2.89
N PHE A 128 -0.70 -8.63 -2.84
CA PHE A 128 -2.08 -9.02 -2.63
C PHE A 128 -2.80 -9.01 -3.98
N ASP A 129 -3.94 -9.69 -4.06
CA ASP A 129 -4.69 -9.82 -5.31
C ASP A 129 -5.18 -8.45 -5.81
N GLY A 130 -4.52 -7.90 -6.83
CA GLY A 130 -4.81 -6.57 -7.36
C GLY A 130 -4.12 -5.42 -6.62
N PHE A 131 -3.26 -5.70 -5.62
CA PHE A 131 -2.54 -4.68 -4.87
C PHE A 131 -1.08 -5.08 -4.58
N THR A 132 -0.13 -4.19 -4.81
CA THR A 132 1.30 -4.46 -4.60
C THR A 132 1.94 -3.36 -3.80
N ILE A 133 2.72 -3.73 -2.78
CA ILE A 133 3.55 -2.80 -2.01
C ILE A 133 5.00 -3.23 -2.17
N ARG A 134 5.88 -2.30 -2.52
CA ARG A 134 7.31 -2.55 -2.74
C ARG A 134 8.18 -1.50 -2.07
N ARG A 135 9.18 -1.96 -1.34
CA ARG A 135 10.32 -1.15 -0.92
C ARG A 135 11.24 -0.94 -2.12
N THR A 136 11.35 0.28 -2.61
CA THR A 136 12.15 0.64 -3.80
C THR A 136 13.55 1.13 -3.44
N GLY A 137 13.84 1.25 -2.14
CA GLY A 137 15.10 1.72 -1.57
C GLY A 137 15.01 1.74 -0.03
N PRO A 138 16.08 2.11 0.69
CA PRO A 138 16.08 2.10 2.16
C PRO A 138 14.93 2.91 2.79
N ASP A 139 14.62 4.06 2.18
CA ASP A 139 13.61 5.02 2.64
C ASP A 139 12.61 5.39 1.55
N THR A 140 12.38 4.48 0.59
CA THR A 140 11.37 4.67 -0.45
C THR A 140 10.45 3.46 -0.57
N LEU A 141 9.16 3.76 -0.75
CA LEU A 141 8.09 2.78 -0.90
C LEU A 141 7.28 3.13 -2.15
N ALA A 142 6.74 2.12 -2.81
CA ALA A 142 5.76 2.29 -3.87
C ALA A 142 4.58 1.35 -3.66
N GLU A 143 3.39 1.86 -3.96
CA GLU A 143 2.14 1.11 -3.90
C GLU A 143 1.45 1.19 -5.26
N THR A 144 1.04 0.05 -5.80
CA THR A 144 0.21 0.01 -7.02
C THR A 144 -1.05 -0.78 -6.74
N VAL A 145 -2.21 -0.15 -6.96
CA VAL A 145 -3.52 -0.81 -6.84
C VAL A 145 -4.21 -0.82 -8.21
N ARG A 146 -4.83 -1.95 -8.54
CA ARG A 146 -5.67 -2.11 -9.71
C ARG A 146 -7.12 -1.83 -9.34
N ILE A 147 -7.74 -0.90 -10.06
CA ILE A 147 -9.15 -0.56 -9.92
C ILE A 147 -9.89 -1.01 -11.18
N THR A 148 -10.86 -1.90 -11.00
CA THR A 148 -11.80 -2.29 -12.06
C THR A 148 -13.01 -1.35 -12.01
N LYS A 149 -13.24 -0.62 -13.11
CA LYS A 149 -14.38 0.28 -13.26
C LYS A 149 -15.65 -0.50 -13.59
N LYS A 150 -16.81 0.17 -13.48
CA LYS A 150 -18.13 -0.43 -13.78
C LYS A 150 -18.26 -0.94 -15.21
N ASP A 151 -17.53 -0.35 -16.16
CA ASP A 151 -17.51 -0.76 -17.57
C ASP A 151 -16.54 -1.92 -17.85
N GLY A 152 -15.89 -2.46 -16.81
CA GLY A 152 -14.90 -3.53 -16.92
C GLY A 152 -13.50 -3.05 -17.31
N SER A 153 -13.33 -1.76 -17.63
CA SER A 153 -11.99 -1.23 -17.88
C SER A 153 -11.19 -1.15 -16.58
N GLU A 154 -9.89 -1.33 -16.70
CA GLU A 154 -8.98 -1.30 -15.56
C GLU A 154 -8.14 -0.02 -15.57
N MET A 155 -7.84 0.47 -14.38
CA MET A 155 -6.84 1.51 -14.18
C MET A 155 -5.91 1.13 -13.04
N LEU A 156 -4.66 1.55 -13.14
CA LEU A 156 -3.68 1.42 -12.06
C LEU A 156 -3.53 2.77 -11.38
N LEU A 157 -3.66 2.79 -10.06
CA LEU A 157 -3.19 3.91 -9.26
C LEU A 157 -1.82 3.54 -8.71
N HIS A 158 -0.83 4.39 -8.96
CA HIS A 158 0.54 4.19 -8.51
C HIS A 158 0.97 5.34 -7.62
N TYR A 159 1.30 5.02 -6.38
CA TYR A 159 1.79 5.96 -5.39
C TYR A 159 3.27 5.70 -5.12
N THR A 160 4.02 6.79 -4.93
CA THR A 160 5.42 6.73 -4.50
C THR A 160 5.59 7.55 -3.24
N TYR A 161 6.41 7.03 -2.33
CA TYR A 161 6.59 7.62 -1.01
C TYR A 161 8.06 7.67 -0.62
N ARG A 162 8.36 8.61 0.27
CA ARG A 162 9.59 8.62 1.08
C ARG A 162 9.23 8.44 2.54
N ARG A 163 10.14 7.82 3.29
CA ARG A 163 9.99 7.70 4.73
C ARG A 163 10.00 9.10 5.37
N ALA A 164 9.06 9.37 6.27
CA ALA A 164 9.07 10.60 7.05
C ALA A 164 10.24 10.58 8.05
N PRO A 165 10.88 11.73 8.33
CA PRO A 165 11.84 11.83 9.42
C PRO A 165 11.18 11.48 10.76
N ARG A 166 11.94 10.85 11.65
CA ARG A 166 11.52 10.64 13.04
C ARG A 166 11.68 11.91 13.87
#